data_AF-A0A1V8UUG9-F1
#
_entry.id   AF-A0A1V8UUG9-F1
#
_cell.length_a   1.000
_cell.length_b   1.000
_cell.length_c   1.000
_cell.angle_alpha   90.00
_cell.angle_beta   90.00
_cell.angle_gamma   90.00
#
_symmetry.space_group_name_H-M   'P 1'
#
loop_
_entity.id
_entity.type
_entity.pdbx_description
1 polymer ?
#
loop_
_entity_poly.entity_id
_entity_poly.type
_entity_poly.pdbx_seq_one_letter_code
_entity_poly.pdbx_strand_id
1 'polypeptide(L)'
;KEGTESSASALTSTARKLTVKRSQTLAKTLRNASAEKSSPSESRNPGALSPSEVFAGAMDEMAPLISQEQNFIVDMFHATSLSPTDFPELASALPPDSRRGTNILTPKPIDPDRDTARRVTSIMTEIFTPFAQETSTLLDWAVSLDPIQGVGVLAALAKHSFYLSDTSQEFLLQTFEQLSSRLQTLWVKFVDEQIRAIEDTKVKIHKRKGVLRFMRVFPHFAAGVENTFASVARADYDGPAPCVAKVRKLVDDAYARINRTMFDSLKVIAKEGPAAVGQQRAGDDAEDKEMLNYYILVIENMNHYIEDVDDGGKEGVLAEWRGRAMMERMEALEAYVGRVLRRPLGKLMDFLDSLDSLLTSSPNPQSIATRPSYSRKAARSTLASFDGKEIRRGIDTLRKRIEKHFGDADDEATSRTLVAFVQKECERHYEVLLERLEKVCAEVWPSSEGEKGVEVEFSREDVRAGFRR
;
A
#
# COMPACT_ATOMS: atom_id res chain seq x y z
N LYS A 1 -49.11 3.06 -53.37
CA LYS A 1 -48.63 2.84 -51.98
C LYS A 1 -47.11 2.81 -52.05
N GLU A 2 -46.45 3.31 -51.00
CA GLU A 2 -44.99 3.37 -50.80
C GLU A 2 -44.30 4.63 -51.31
N GLY A 3 -43.57 5.26 -50.39
CA GLY A 3 -42.83 6.50 -50.59
C GLY A 3 -42.49 7.25 -49.29
N THR A 4 -42.09 6.55 -48.23
CA THR A 4 -41.43 7.16 -47.05
C THR A 4 -40.41 6.20 -46.50
N GLU A 5 -39.12 6.42 -46.79
CA GLU A 5 -37.99 6.00 -45.95
C GLU A 5 -36.69 6.65 -46.47
N SER A 6 -36.29 7.76 -45.85
CA SER A 6 -34.91 8.28 -45.92
C SER A 6 -34.70 9.32 -44.80
N SER A 7 -34.74 8.87 -43.55
CA SER A 7 -34.24 9.67 -42.41
C SER A 7 -33.62 8.86 -41.27
N ALA A 8 -33.52 7.53 -41.38
CA ALA A 8 -33.01 6.68 -40.30
C ALA A 8 -31.50 6.36 -40.38
N SER A 9 -30.82 6.63 -41.50
CA SER A 9 -29.42 6.22 -41.68
C SER A 9 -28.37 7.29 -41.27
N ALA A 10 -28.76 8.55 -41.03
CA ALA A 10 -27.82 9.62 -40.73
C ALA A 10 -27.63 9.90 -39.22
N LEU A 11 -28.48 9.33 -38.36
CA LEU A 11 -28.42 9.53 -36.90
C LEU A 11 -27.58 8.49 -36.16
N THR A 12 -27.24 7.37 -36.80
CA THR A 12 -26.49 6.25 -36.19
C THR A 12 -24.97 6.34 -36.34
N SER A 13 -24.43 7.20 -37.22
CA SER A 13 -22.98 7.43 -37.31
C SER A 13 -22.45 8.54 -36.40
N THR A 14 -23.32 9.44 -35.95
CA THR A 14 -22.93 10.59 -35.10
C THR A 14 -22.99 10.23 -33.60
N ALA A 15 -23.81 9.25 -33.22
CA ALA A 15 -23.89 8.74 -31.84
C ALA A 15 -22.72 7.83 -31.43
N ARG A 16 -21.91 7.32 -32.37
CA ARG A 16 -20.70 6.52 -32.08
C ARG A 16 -19.41 7.34 -31.93
N LYS A 17 -19.47 8.66 -32.14
CA LYS A 17 -18.30 9.56 -31.99
C LYS A 17 -18.31 10.43 -30.72
N LEU A 18 -19.32 10.31 -29.86
CA LEU A 18 -19.48 11.17 -28.67
C LEU A 18 -19.32 10.46 -27.32
N THR A 19 -19.00 9.16 -27.27
CA THR A 19 -18.86 8.42 -25.98
C THR A 19 -17.45 7.87 -25.72
N VAL A 20 -16.44 8.30 -26.48
CA VAL A 20 -15.06 7.85 -26.33
C VAL A 20 -14.09 9.04 -26.27
N LYS A 21 -14.32 9.94 -25.32
CA LYS A 21 -13.20 10.64 -24.65
C LYS A 21 -12.98 9.96 -23.30
N ARG A 22 -12.64 8.67 -23.35
CA ARG A 22 -12.17 7.90 -22.20
C ARG A 22 -10.79 8.43 -21.81
N SER A 23 -10.66 8.75 -20.52
CA SER A 23 -9.42 8.90 -19.76
C SER A 23 -8.25 8.09 -20.34
N GLN A 24 -7.44 8.75 -21.18
CA GLN A 24 -6.26 8.15 -21.80
C GLN A 24 -5.12 7.94 -20.79
N THR A 25 -5.19 8.55 -19.60
CA THR A 25 -4.16 8.46 -18.56
C THR A 25 -4.19 7.11 -17.83
N LEU A 26 -5.35 6.67 -17.35
CA LEU A 26 -5.48 5.39 -16.63
C LEU A 26 -5.20 4.18 -17.53
N ALA A 27 -5.63 4.20 -18.79
CA ALA A 27 -5.41 3.08 -19.69
C ALA A 27 -3.94 2.89 -20.13
N LYS A 28 -3.09 3.92 -20.00
CA LYS A 28 -1.66 3.86 -20.37
C LYS A 28 -0.80 3.42 -19.19
N THR A 29 -1.00 4.00 -18.01
CA THR A 29 -0.29 3.62 -16.78
C THR A 29 -0.68 2.21 -16.33
N LEU A 30 -1.96 1.84 -16.47
CA LEU A 30 -2.44 0.49 -16.13
C LEU A 30 -2.11 -0.57 -17.18
N ARG A 31 -1.82 -0.21 -18.45
CA ARG A 31 -1.33 -1.19 -19.44
C ARG A 31 0.17 -1.41 -19.30
N ASN A 32 0.93 -0.37 -18.97
CA ASN A 32 2.35 -0.52 -18.66
C ASN A 32 2.59 -1.36 -17.41
N ALA A 33 1.69 -1.31 -16.41
CA ALA A 33 1.75 -2.17 -15.23
C ALA A 33 1.19 -3.61 -15.44
N SER A 34 0.56 -3.90 -16.59
CA SER A 34 -0.02 -5.24 -16.89
C SER A 34 0.64 -5.92 -18.09
N ALA A 35 1.74 -5.37 -18.60
CA ALA A 35 2.63 -6.11 -19.48
C ALA A 35 3.60 -6.89 -18.59
N GLU A 36 3.29 -8.16 -18.33
CA GLU A 36 4.20 -9.17 -17.73
C GLU A 36 5.48 -9.43 -18.59
N LYS A 37 5.80 -8.53 -19.52
CA LYS A 37 7.01 -8.51 -20.37
C LYS A 37 7.62 -7.11 -20.54
N SER A 38 7.35 -6.18 -19.62
CA SER A 38 8.18 -4.99 -19.49
C SER A 38 8.76 -4.95 -18.08
N SER A 39 9.88 -5.66 -17.93
CA SER A 39 10.98 -5.25 -17.04
C SER A 39 11.02 -3.73 -16.88
N PRO A 40 11.23 -3.19 -15.67
CA PRO A 40 11.41 -1.76 -15.50
C PRO A 40 12.69 -1.37 -16.23
N SER A 41 12.56 -0.71 -17.39
CA SER A 41 13.63 0.03 -18.07
C SER A 41 14.85 -0.73 -18.64
N GLU A 42 14.73 -1.99 -19.11
CA GLU A 42 15.86 -2.65 -19.82
C GLU A 42 16.20 -2.08 -21.23
N SER A 43 15.55 -0.99 -21.67
CA SER A 43 15.92 -0.29 -22.91
C SER A 43 16.43 1.15 -22.67
N ARG A 44 16.87 1.48 -21.45
CA ARG A 44 17.63 2.71 -21.22
C ARG A 44 19.10 2.39 -21.46
N ASN A 45 19.70 3.02 -22.47
CA ASN A 45 21.13 3.01 -22.68
C ASN A 45 21.84 3.20 -21.33
N PRO A 46 22.93 2.46 -21.03
CA PRO A 46 23.70 2.66 -19.81
C PRO A 46 24.01 4.15 -19.62
N GLY A 47 23.53 4.75 -18.52
CA GLY A 47 23.69 6.19 -18.22
C GLY A 47 22.50 7.10 -18.55
N ALA A 48 21.35 6.58 -19.01
CA ALA A 48 20.17 7.42 -19.23
C ALA A 48 19.50 7.83 -17.91
N LEU A 49 19.46 9.13 -17.65
CA LEU A 49 18.80 9.73 -16.48
C LEU A 49 17.28 9.64 -16.58
N SER A 50 16.60 9.46 -15.43
CA SER A 50 15.16 9.64 -15.35
C SER A 50 14.76 11.11 -15.54
N PRO A 51 13.52 11.39 -15.98
CA PRO A 51 13.05 12.77 -16.11
C PRO A 51 13.21 13.63 -14.85
N SER A 52 12.99 13.06 -13.66
CA SER A 52 13.22 13.77 -12.40
C SER A 52 14.70 14.06 -12.13
N GLU A 53 15.60 13.13 -12.49
CA GLU A 53 17.05 13.37 -12.38
C GLU A 53 17.54 14.41 -13.39
N VAL A 54 16.96 14.45 -14.60
CA VAL A 54 17.25 15.51 -15.59
C VAL A 54 16.83 16.87 -15.05
N PHE A 55 15.61 16.96 -14.48
CA PHE A 55 15.16 18.20 -13.84
C PHE A 55 16.09 18.61 -12.69
N ALA A 56 16.43 17.67 -11.81
CA ALA A 56 17.31 17.92 -10.68
C ALA A 56 18.69 18.41 -11.12
N GLY A 57 19.33 17.72 -12.08
CA GLY A 57 20.63 18.12 -12.62
C GLY A 57 20.60 19.49 -13.29
N ALA A 58 19.53 19.80 -14.01
CA ALA A 58 19.34 21.13 -14.60
C ALA A 58 19.24 22.22 -13.52
N MET A 59 18.54 21.97 -12.40
CA MET A 59 18.47 22.91 -11.29
C MET A 59 19.79 23.04 -10.52
N ASP A 60 20.51 21.93 -10.33
CA ASP A 60 21.85 21.90 -9.71
C ASP A 60 22.84 22.79 -10.46
N GLU A 61 22.71 22.91 -11.79
CA GLU A 61 23.56 23.79 -12.61
C GLU A 61 23.01 25.22 -12.72
N MET A 62 21.71 25.39 -13.02
CA MET A 62 21.15 26.70 -13.36
C MET A 62 20.87 27.57 -12.13
N ALA A 63 20.39 27.00 -11.02
CA ALA A 63 20.00 27.79 -9.86
C ALA A 63 21.20 28.53 -9.21
N PRO A 64 22.39 27.91 -9.06
CA PRO A 64 23.57 28.63 -8.56
C PRO A 64 24.01 29.78 -9.47
N LEU A 65 23.89 29.64 -10.80
CA LEU A 65 24.24 30.70 -11.75
C LEU A 65 23.30 31.90 -11.60
N ILE A 66 21.99 31.66 -11.47
CA ILE A 66 21.02 32.74 -11.24
C ILE A 66 21.25 33.43 -9.89
N SER A 67 21.61 32.66 -8.87
CA SER A 67 21.99 33.21 -7.56
C SER A 67 23.23 34.11 -7.63
N GLN A 68 24.24 33.70 -8.42
CA GLN A 68 25.43 34.50 -8.68
C GLN A 68 25.12 35.79 -9.45
N GLU A 69 24.23 35.74 -10.45
CA GLU A 69 23.78 36.92 -11.19
C GLU A 69 23.01 37.90 -10.29
N GLN A 70 22.16 37.39 -9.39
CA GLN A 70 21.53 38.25 -8.39
C GLN A 70 22.57 38.92 -7.49
N ASN A 71 23.56 38.15 -7.02
CA ASN A 71 24.64 38.68 -6.18
C ASN A 71 25.46 39.75 -6.93
N PHE A 72 25.70 39.55 -8.23
CA PHE A 72 26.34 40.53 -9.09
C PHE A 72 25.49 41.80 -9.22
N ILE A 73 24.17 41.70 -9.45
CA ILE A 73 23.28 42.87 -9.52
C ILE A 73 23.30 43.65 -8.20
N VAL A 74 23.24 42.95 -7.06
CA VAL A 74 23.30 43.59 -5.74
C VAL A 74 24.62 44.32 -5.54
N ASP A 75 25.75 43.72 -5.90
CA ASP A 75 27.08 44.34 -5.73
C ASP A 75 27.36 45.47 -6.72
N MET A 76 27.01 45.28 -7.99
CA MET A 76 27.28 46.22 -9.06
C MET A 76 26.51 47.53 -8.89
N PHE A 77 25.25 47.44 -8.46
CA PHE A 77 24.37 48.59 -8.25
C PHE A 77 24.29 49.02 -6.79
N HIS A 78 25.02 48.34 -5.89
CA HIS A 78 24.96 48.58 -4.45
C HIS A 78 23.52 48.56 -3.92
N ALA A 79 22.73 47.62 -4.42
CA ALA A 79 21.33 47.45 -4.09
C ALA A 79 21.18 46.66 -2.79
N THR A 80 21.76 47.20 -1.72
CA THR A 80 21.75 46.62 -0.38
C THR A 80 21.64 47.70 0.69
N SER A 81 20.86 47.44 1.74
CA SER A 81 20.79 48.31 2.92
C SER A 81 21.76 47.91 4.03
N LEU A 82 22.55 46.86 3.82
CA LEU A 82 23.52 46.36 4.81
C LEU A 82 24.81 47.19 4.84
N SER A 83 25.07 47.96 3.79
CA SER A 83 26.20 48.89 3.74
C SER A 83 25.82 50.25 4.32
N PRO A 84 26.62 50.84 5.22
CA PRO A 84 26.38 52.18 5.74
C PRO A 84 26.73 53.30 4.74
N THR A 85 27.51 53.00 3.72
CA THR A 85 27.97 53.94 2.68
C THR A 85 27.03 53.92 1.49
N ASP A 86 26.75 55.07 0.87
CA ASP A 86 25.93 55.16 -0.35
C ASP A 86 26.73 54.84 -1.62
N PHE A 87 26.04 54.62 -2.75
CA PHE A 87 26.70 54.24 -4.00
C PHE A 87 27.66 55.32 -4.54
N PRO A 88 27.28 56.62 -4.60
CA PRO A 88 28.21 57.67 -5.06
C PRO A 88 29.49 57.77 -4.22
N GLU A 89 29.39 57.67 -2.89
CA GLU A 89 30.53 57.67 -1.98
C GLU A 89 31.40 56.44 -2.20
N LEU A 90 30.80 55.24 -2.31
CA LEU A 90 31.54 54.00 -2.58
C LEU A 90 32.26 54.05 -3.94
N ALA A 91 31.60 54.56 -4.98
CA ALA A 91 32.18 54.67 -6.30
C ALA A 91 33.34 55.69 -6.34
N SER A 92 33.24 56.80 -5.61
CA SER A 92 34.29 57.83 -5.58
C SER A 92 35.47 57.47 -4.67
N ALA A 93 35.30 56.55 -3.72
CA ALA A 93 36.35 56.14 -2.78
C ALA A 93 37.59 55.50 -3.44
N LEU A 94 37.42 54.82 -4.58
CA LEU A 94 38.51 54.14 -5.29
C LEU A 94 38.51 54.44 -6.80
N PRO A 95 39.70 54.58 -7.43
CA PRO A 95 39.82 54.64 -8.89
C PRO A 95 39.19 53.41 -9.56
N PRO A 96 38.60 53.52 -10.76
CA PRO A 96 37.92 52.42 -11.44
C PRO A 96 38.71 51.10 -11.47
N ASP A 97 40.00 51.15 -11.80
CA ASP A 97 40.87 49.96 -11.92
C ASP A 97 41.14 49.25 -10.59
N SER A 98 40.91 49.93 -9.46
CA SER A 98 41.12 49.43 -8.10
C SER A 98 39.83 48.97 -7.42
N ARG A 99 38.66 49.20 -8.02
CA ARG A 99 37.38 48.70 -7.50
C ARG A 99 37.35 47.17 -7.64
N ARG A 100 36.95 46.48 -6.59
CA ARG A 100 36.79 45.02 -6.56
C ARG A 100 35.41 44.70 -6.01
N GLY A 101 34.72 43.74 -6.62
CA GLY A 101 33.44 43.23 -6.12
C GLY A 101 33.63 42.37 -4.88
N THR A 102 32.50 41.93 -4.29
CA THR A 102 32.52 40.97 -3.19
C THR A 102 32.44 39.53 -3.72
N ASN A 103 32.36 38.55 -2.81
CA ASN A 103 32.16 37.17 -3.20
C ASN A 103 30.73 36.96 -3.73
N ILE A 104 30.59 36.82 -5.06
CA ILE A 104 29.31 36.55 -5.72
C ILE A 104 28.89 35.08 -5.68
N LEU A 105 29.78 34.16 -5.31
CA LEU A 105 29.52 32.71 -5.32
C LEU A 105 28.68 32.26 -4.13
N THR A 106 28.69 33.02 -3.04
CA THR A 106 27.96 32.68 -1.82
C THR A 106 26.67 33.52 -1.76
N PRO A 107 25.50 32.90 -1.55
CA PRO A 107 24.25 33.65 -1.38
C PRO A 107 24.37 34.70 -0.28
N LYS A 108 23.90 35.92 -0.58
CA LYS A 108 23.91 37.03 0.37
C LYS A 108 22.83 36.85 1.45
N PRO A 109 23.04 37.39 2.67
CA PRO A 109 22.03 37.38 3.72
C PRO A 109 20.81 38.21 3.33
N ILE A 110 19.69 37.96 4.01
CA ILE A 110 18.45 38.69 3.84
C ILE A 110 18.67 40.19 4.10
N ASP A 111 18.19 41.03 3.18
CA ASP A 111 18.25 42.48 3.32
C ASP A 111 17.13 42.98 4.27
N PRO A 112 17.44 43.75 5.33
CA PRO A 112 16.43 44.21 6.26
C PRO A 112 15.47 45.24 5.62
N ASP A 113 15.90 45.97 4.59
CA ASP A 113 15.02 46.84 3.81
C ASP A 113 14.24 46.04 2.76
N ARG A 114 12.94 45.86 3.04
CA ARG A 114 12.02 45.13 2.18
C ARG A 114 11.80 45.81 0.83
N ASP A 115 11.94 47.14 0.74
CA ASP A 115 11.76 47.83 -0.54
C ASP A 115 12.97 47.61 -1.45
N THR A 116 14.18 47.56 -0.89
CA THR A 116 15.38 47.17 -1.63
C THR A 116 15.30 45.71 -2.08
N ALA A 117 14.92 44.79 -1.19
CA ALA A 117 14.69 43.39 -1.55
C ALA A 117 13.68 43.24 -2.69
N ARG A 118 12.51 43.90 -2.61
CA ARG A 118 11.50 43.88 -3.68
C ARG A 118 12.01 44.44 -5.01
N ARG A 119 12.81 45.50 -5.00
CA ARG A 119 13.42 46.07 -6.22
C ARG A 119 14.34 45.05 -6.89
N VAL A 120 15.23 44.42 -6.12
CA VAL A 120 16.13 43.36 -6.61
C VAL A 120 15.30 42.21 -7.19
N THR A 121 14.31 41.71 -6.45
CA THR A 121 13.43 40.63 -6.91
C THR A 121 12.67 40.99 -8.19
N SER A 122 12.19 42.23 -8.34
CA SER A 122 11.51 42.70 -9.55
C SER A 122 12.44 42.72 -10.77
N ILE A 123 13.66 43.21 -10.61
CA ILE A 123 14.67 43.23 -11.68
C ILE A 123 15.03 41.79 -12.07
N MET A 124 15.26 40.91 -11.09
CA MET A 124 15.51 39.49 -11.34
C MET A 124 14.35 38.84 -12.09
N THR A 125 13.11 39.16 -11.73
CA THR A 125 11.92 38.65 -12.40
C THR A 125 11.87 39.08 -13.86
N GLU A 126 12.17 40.35 -14.16
CA GLU A 126 12.17 40.87 -15.52
C GLU A 126 13.27 40.21 -16.38
N ILE A 127 14.50 40.11 -15.87
CA ILE A 127 15.63 39.53 -16.58
C ILE A 127 15.44 38.02 -16.79
N PHE A 128 15.01 37.31 -15.75
CA PHE A 128 14.93 35.84 -15.72
C PHE A 128 13.50 35.30 -15.92
N THR A 129 12.59 36.09 -16.49
CA THR A 129 11.28 35.58 -16.95
C THR A 129 11.42 34.33 -17.82
N PRO A 130 12.38 34.24 -18.79
CA PRO A 130 12.57 33.02 -19.58
C PRO A 130 12.93 31.81 -18.73
N PHE A 131 13.75 31.96 -17.69
CA PHE A 131 14.10 30.85 -16.80
C PHE A 131 12.88 30.28 -16.08
N ALA A 132 11.99 31.14 -15.56
CA ALA A 132 10.77 30.69 -14.91
C ALA A 132 9.84 29.94 -15.89
N GLN A 133 9.73 30.42 -17.13
CA GLN A 133 8.92 29.79 -18.19
C GLN A 133 9.49 28.43 -18.63
N GLU A 134 10.79 28.37 -18.90
CA GLU A 134 11.47 27.13 -19.33
C GLU A 134 11.51 26.08 -18.21
N THR A 135 11.72 26.49 -16.96
CA THR A 135 11.68 25.56 -15.82
C THR A 135 10.27 25.00 -15.61
N SER A 136 9.22 25.81 -15.82
CA SER A 136 7.85 25.30 -15.80
C SER A 136 7.58 24.31 -16.93
N THR A 137 8.12 24.57 -18.13
CA THR A 137 8.01 23.68 -19.29
C THR A 137 8.76 22.37 -19.06
N LEU A 138 9.95 22.43 -18.45
CA LEU A 138 10.73 21.25 -18.08
C LEU A 138 10.01 20.41 -17.03
N LEU A 139 9.37 21.04 -16.05
CA LEU A 139 8.52 20.34 -15.06
C LEU A 139 7.37 19.61 -15.77
N ASP A 140 6.67 20.28 -16.69
CA ASP A 140 5.56 19.69 -17.43
C ASP A 140 6.01 18.50 -18.28
N TRP A 141 7.16 18.63 -18.94
CA TRP A 141 7.80 17.52 -19.65
C TRP A 141 8.09 16.35 -18.71
N ALA A 142 8.70 16.61 -17.55
CA ALA A 142 9.14 15.58 -16.62
C ALA A 142 7.97 14.70 -16.14
N VAL A 143 6.79 15.29 -15.92
CA VAL A 143 5.60 14.59 -15.42
C VAL A 143 4.64 14.13 -16.53
N SER A 144 4.88 14.50 -17.78
CA SER A 144 3.94 14.25 -18.89
C SER A 144 3.72 12.76 -19.21
N LEU A 145 4.76 11.95 -19.08
CA LEU A 145 4.72 10.51 -19.37
C LEU A 145 4.36 9.68 -18.13
N ASP A 146 4.92 10.07 -17.00
CA ASP A 146 4.78 9.36 -15.74
C ASP A 146 4.64 10.36 -14.57
N PRO A 147 3.44 10.48 -13.97
CA PRO A 147 3.20 11.36 -12.84
C PRO A 147 4.08 11.09 -11.62
N ILE A 148 4.62 9.88 -11.47
CA ILE A 148 5.50 9.51 -10.36
C ILE A 148 6.79 10.34 -10.36
N GLN A 149 7.27 10.74 -11.54
CA GLN A 149 8.43 11.63 -11.70
C GLN A 149 8.26 12.96 -10.93
N GLY A 150 7.01 13.37 -10.69
CA GLY A 150 6.70 14.56 -9.90
C GLY A 150 7.26 14.52 -8.49
N VAL A 151 7.37 13.35 -7.86
CA VAL A 151 7.94 13.23 -6.50
C VAL A 151 9.43 13.58 -6.50
N GLY A 152 10.18 13.12 -7.51
CA GLY A 152 11.60 13.48 -7.65
C GLY A 152 11.79 14.97 -7.95
N VAL A 153 10.94 15.56 -8.81
CA VAL A 153 10.96 17.00 -9.07
C VAL A 153 10.65 17.82 -7.80
N LEU A 154 9.67 17.40 -7.00
CA LEU A 154 9.38 18.01 -5.70
C LEU A 154 10.59 17.93 -4.75
N ALA A 155 11.30 16.81 -4.72
CA ALA A 155 12.50 16.65 -3.90
C ALA A 155 13.62 17.62 -4.33
N ALA A 156 13.84 17.78 -5.64
CA ALA A 156 14.81 18.75 -6.17
C ALA A 156 14.47 20.18 -5.74
N LEU A 157 13.23 20.61 -5.97
CA LEU A 157 12.75 21.94 -5.59
C LEU A 157 12.86 22.18 -4.09
N ALA A 158 12.45 21.20 -3.27
CA ALA A 158 12.50 21.30 -1.81
C ALA A 158 13.95 21.48 -1.29
N LYS A 159 14.93 20.77 -1.88
CA LYS A 159 16.35 20.93 -1.53
C LYS A 159 16.85 22.33 -1.84
N HIS A 160 16.61 22.85 -3.04
CA HIS A 160 17.02 24.21 -3.39
C HIS A 160 16.35 25.26 -2.52
N SER A 161 15.03 25.15 -2.29
CA SER A 161 14.31 26.05 -1.40
C SER A 161 14.85 26.02 0.03
N PHE A 162 15.22 24.85 0.55
CA PHE A 162 15.77 24.70 1.89
C PHE A 162 17.11 25.41 2.05
N TYR A 163 18.06 25.20 1.13
CA TYR A 163 19.38 25.83 1.25
C TYR A 163 19.38 27.34 0.95
N LEU A 164 18.34 27.84 0.29
CA LEU A 164 18.17 29.27 -0.01
C LEU A 164 17.28 30.00 1.00
N SER A 165 16.61 29.32 1.94
CA SER A 165 15.55 29.93 2.76
C SER A 165 16.00 31.11 3.61
N ASP A 166 17.27 31.12 4.03
CA ASP A 166 17.84 32.15 4.90
C ASP A 166 18.68 33.18 4.13
N THR A 167 18.42 33.31 2.83
CA THR A 167 19.20 34.16 1.90
C THR A 167 18.32 35.21 1.23
N SER A 168 18.92 36.22 0.61
CA SER A 168 18.19 37.23 -0.18
C SER A 168 17.69 36.74 -1.54
N GLN A 169 17.79 35.43 -1.86
CA GLN A 169 17.44 34.85 -3.16
C GLN A 169 15.92 34.69 -3.37
N GLU A 170 15.17 35.75 -3.10
CA GLU A 170 13.70 35.77 -3.12
C GLU A 170 13.11 35.41 -4.50
N PHE A 171 13.76 35.79 -5.61
CA PHE A 171 13.32 35.40 -6.96
C PHE A 171 13.31 33.87 -7.15
N LEU A 172 14.41 33.20 -6.80
CA LEU A 172 14.51 31.74 -6.89
C LEU A 172 13.54 31.06 -5.92
N LEU A 173 13.46 31.54 -4.68
CA LEU A 173 12.51 31.02 -3.68
C LEU A 173 11.05 31.10 -4.15
N GLN A 174 10.64 32.25 -4.71
CA GLN A 174 9.28 32.43 -5.25
C GLN A 174 9.02 31.52 -6.45
N THR A 175 10.00 31.37 -7.34
CA THR A 175 9.90 30.48 -8.50
C THR A 175 9.74 29.02 -8.07
N PHE A 176 10.57 28.55 -7.14
CA PHE A 176 10.50 27.17 -6.65
C PHE A 176 9.22 26.89 -5.86
N GLU A 177 8.73 27.85 -5.07
CA GLU A 177 7.45 27.72 -4.36
C GLU A 177 6.27 27.62 -5.34
N GLN A 178 6.24 28.46 -6.38
CA GLN A 178 5.19 28.41 -7.41
C GLN A 178 5.17 27.06 -8.14
N LEU A 179 6.34 26.55 -8.53
CA LEU A 179 6.47 25.25 -9.18
C LEU A 179 6.06 24.11 -8.24
N SER A 180 6.51 24.15 -6.98
CA SER A 180 6.19 23.15 -5.96
C SER A 180 4.70 23.09 -5.67
N SER A 181 4.04 24.24 -5.47
CA SER A 181 2.60 24.33 -5.21
C SER A 181 1.76 23.77 -6.36
N ARG A 182 2.15 24.11 -7.60
CA ARG A 182 1.50 23.58 -8.80
C ARG A 182 1.65 22.05 -8.88
N LEU A 183 2.84 21.54 -8.64
CA LEU A 183 3.13 20.11 -8.72
C LEU A 183 2.48 19.31 -7.58
N GLN A 184 2.41 19.86 -6.36
CA GLN A 184 1.63 19.29 -5.26
C GLN A 184 0.16 19.17 -5.62
N THR A 185 -0.42 20.17 -6.29
CA THR A 185 -1.81 20.12 -6.77
C THR A 185 -2.00 19.00 -7.80
N LEU A 186 -1.04 18.79 -8.71
CA LEU A 186 -1.09 17.70 -9.69
C LEU A 186 -0.96 16.33 -9.01
N TRP A 187 -0.07 16.20 -8.03
CA TRP A 187 0.12 14.98 -7.24
C TRP A 187 -1.17 14.59 -6.51
N VAL A 188 -1.80 15.53 -5.80
CA VAL A 188 -3.06 15.27 -5.10
C VAL A 188 -4.15 14.81 -6.07
N LYS A 189 -4.29 15.47 -7.22
CA LYS A 189 -5.25 15.06 -8.27
C LYS A 189 -4.97 13.65 -8.78
N PHE A 190 -3.71 13.32 -9.03
CA PHE A 190 -3.30 11.98 -9.46
C PHE A 190 -3.67 10.91 -8.42
N VAL A 191 -3.39 11.16 -7.13
CA VAL A 191 -3.74 10.26 -6.02
C VAL A 191 -5.26 10.09 -5.92
N ASP A 192 -6.03 11.18 -6.01
CA ASP A 192 -7.49 11.15 -6.00
C ASP A 192 -8.07 10.33 -7.16
N GLU A 193 -7.45 10.42 -8.35
CA GLU A 193 -7.80 9.58 -9.50
C GLU A 193 -7.51 8.09 -9.25
N GLN A 194 -6.40 7.75 -8.59
CA GLN A 194 -6.11 6.37 -8.21
C GLN A 194 -7.13 5.84 -7.20
N ILE A 195 -7.46 6.64 -6.19
CA ILE A 195 -8.48 6.31 -5.17
C ILE A 195 -9.83 6.05 -5.83
N ARG A 196 -10.29 6.95 -6.71
CA ARG A 196 -11.55 6.75 -7.45
C ARG A 196 -11.50 5.49 -8.32
N ALA A 197 -10.38 5.22 -8.99
CA ALA A 197 -10.23 4.03 -9.80
C ALA A 197 -10.33 2.74 -8.98
N ILE A 198 -9.81 2.72 -7.74
CA ILE A 198 -9.95 1.62 -6.79
C ILE A 198 -11.42 1.45 -6.38
N GLU A 199 -12.10 2.54 -6.01
CA GLU A 199 -13.50 2.50 -5.60
C GLU A 199 -14.43 2.01 -6.72
N ASP A 200 -14.18 2.43 -7.95
CA ASP A 200 -14.92 2.01 -9.14
C ASP A 200 -14.78 0.52 -9.48
N THR A 201 -13.82 -0.20 -8.86
CA THR A 201 -13.71 -1.65 -9.04
C THR A 201 -14.77 -2.42 -8.25
N LYS A 202 -15.33 -1.84 -7.17
CA LYS A 202 -16.33 -2.47 -6.30
C LYS A 202 -17.53 -3.02 -7.09
N VAL A 203 -18.01 -2.26 -8.08
CA VAL A 203 -19.20 -2.56 -8.89
C VAL A 203 -18.95 -3.44 -10.13
N LYS A 204 -17.69 -3.78 -10.44
CA LYS A 204 -17.32 -4.44 -11.73
C LYS A 204 -16.88 -5.90 -11.58
N ILE A 205 -16.72 -6.40 -10.36
CA ILE A 205 -16.17 -7.73 -10.12
C ILE A 205 -17.31 -8.76 -10.15
N HIS A 206 -17.32 -9.58 -11.20
CA HIS A 206 -18.29 -10.68 -11.36
C HIS A 206 -17.76 -12.04 -10.87
N LYS A 207 -16.45 -12.17 -10.60
CA LYS A 207 -15.81 -13.36 -10.04
C LYS A 207 -14.91 -12.99 -8.87
N ARG A 208 -15.20 -13.53 -7.69
CA ARG A 208 -14.50 -13.34 -6.42
C ARG A 208 -13.42 -14.40 -6.26
N LYS A 209 -12.30 -14.24 -6.96
CA LYS A 209 -11.19 -15.19 -6.81
C LYS A 209 -9.86 -14.49 -7.06
N GLY A 210 -8.89 -14.82 -6.23
CA GLY A 210 -7.52 -14.37 -6.37
C GLY A 210 -7.30 -12.93 -5.92
N VAL A 211 -6.06 -12.51 -6.15
CA VAL A 211 -5.60 -11.18 -5.78
C VAL A 211 -6.21 -10.13 -6.70
N LEU A 212 -6.83 -9.12 -6.11
CA LEU A 212 -7.43 -7.98 -6.80
C LEU A 212 -6.35 -7.17 -7.52
N ARG A 213 -6.69 -6.64 -8.69
CA ARG A 213 -5.74 -5.92 -9.54
C ARG A 213 -5.03 -4.76 -8.82
N PHE A 214 -5.76 -3.99 -8.01
CA PHE A 214 -5.15 -2.88 -7.28
C PHE A 214 -4.18 -3.36 -6.18
N MET A 215 -4.38 -4.55 -5.60
CA MET A 215 -3.42 -5.18 -4.69
C MET A 215 -2.13 -5.61 -5.39
N ARG A 216 -2.21 -6.04 -6.66
CA ARG A 216 -1.02 -6.37 -7.48
C ARG A 216 -0.23 -5.15 -7.94
N VAL A 217 -0.94 -4.07 -8.28
CA VAL A 217 -0.32 -2.87 -8.85
C VAL A 217 0.34 -2.00 -7.77
N PHE A 218 -0.23 -1.94 -6.57
CA PHE A 218 0.25 -1.06 -5.50
C PHE A 218 1.73 -1.25 -5.12
N PRO A 219 2.25 -2.48 -4.91
CA PRO A 219 3.67 -2.67 -4.58
C PRO A 219 4.62 -2.06 -5.62
N HIS A 220 4.35 -2.31 -6.89
CA HIS A 220 5.11 -1.76 -8.01
C HIS A 220 5.03 -0.24 -8.08
N PHE A 221 3.85 0.32 -7.80
CA PHE A 221 3.64 1.76 -7.72
C PHE A 221 4.46 2.39 -6.58
N ALA A 222 4.37 1.83 -5.37
CA ALA A 222 5.13 2.30 -4.21
C ALA A 222 6.63 2.22 -4.46
N ALA A 223 7.14 1.09 -4.98
CA ALA A 223 8.54 0.94 -5.34
C ALA A 223 9.00 1.97 -6.39
N GLY A 224 8.17 2.25 -7.40
CA GLY A 224 8.45 3.28 -8.40
C GLY A 224 8.56 4.69 -7.82
N VAL A 225 7.67 5.03 -6.87
CA VAL A 225 7.69 6.30 -6.15
C VAL A 225 8.92 6.41 -5.26
N GLU A 226 9.21 5.39 -4.46
CA GLU A 226 10.37 5.37 -3.57
C GLU A 226 11.69 5.44 -4.35
N ASN A 227 11.84 4.69 -5.45
CA ASN A 227 13.03 4.73 -6.30
C ASN A 227 13.22 6.12 -6.92
N THR A 228 12.14 6.74 -7.41
CA THR A 228 12.19 8.09 -7.97
C THR A 228 12.60 9.11 -6.91
N PHE A 229 12.02 9.02 -5.71
CA PHE A 229 12.38 9.90 -4.61
C PHE A 229 13.83 9.70 -4.17
N ALA A 230 14.28 8.45 -3.99
CA ALA A 230 15.64 8.11 -3.60
C ALA A 230 16.68 8.61 -4.62
N SER A 231 16.40 8.52 -5.92
CA SER A 231 17.34 8.96 -6.98
C SER A 231 17.71 10.45 -6.88
N VAL A 232 16.77 11.29 -6.43
CA VAL A 232 16.97 12.74 -6.31
C VAL A 232 17.36 13.16 -4.89
N ALA A 233 16.72 12.59 -3.86
CA ALA A 233 17.04 12.88 -2.47
C ALA A 233 18.43 12.34 -2.08
N ARG A 234 18.86 11.21 -2.66
CA ARG A 234 20.17 10.58 -2.42
C ARG A 234 20.39 10.35 -0.93
N ALA A 235 21.46 10.90 -0.35
CA ALA A 235 21.77 10.78 1.08
C ALA A 235 20.66 11.32 1.99
N ASP A 236 19.82 12.23 1.50
CA ASP A 236 18.70 12.81 2.24
C ASP A 236 17.46 11.88 2.30
N TYR A 237 17.46 10.76 1.56
CA TYR A 237 16.34 9.83 1.49
C TYR A 237 16.20 8.95 2.75
N ASP A 238 17.34 8.44 3.25
CA ASP A 238 17.36 7.34 4.21
C ASP A 238 17.18 7.76 5.67
N GLY A 239 17.21 9.06 5.98
CA GLY A 239 17.17 9.61 7.33
C GLY A 239 16.29 10.87 7.47
N PRO A 240 16.18 11.42 8.70
CA PRO A 240 15.45 12.66 8.94
C PRO A 240 16.19 13.83 8.29
N ALA A 241 15.84 14.13 7.05
CA ALA A 241 16.39 15.23 6.28
C ALA A 241 15.35 16.38 6.18
N PRO A 242 15.54 17.48 6.92
CA PRO A 242 14.59 18.61 6.90
C PRO A 242 14.33 19.18 5.51
N CYS A 243 15.32 19.10 4.61
CA CYS A 243 15.25 19.59 3.24
C CYS A 243 14.20 18.86 2.37
N VAL A 244 13.88 17.60 2.66
CA VAL A 244 12.90 16.79 1.90
C VAL A 244 11.74 16.29 2.77
N ALA A 245 11.67 16.66 4.05
CA ALA A 245 10.66 16.20 5.00
C ALA A 245 9.22 16.48 4.55
N LYS A 246 8.96 17.63 3.93
CA LYS A 246 7.63 17.97 3.39
C LYS A 246 7.23 17.03 2.24
N VAL A 247 8.19 16.63 1.40
CA VAL A 247 7.96 15.70 0.28
C VAL A 247 7.69 14.29 0.80
N ARG A 248 8.48 13.83 1.78
CA ARG A 248 8.24 12.55 2.47
C ARG A 248 6.83 12.49 3.05
N LYS A 249 6.43 13.53 3.80
CA LYS A 249 5.07 13.60 4.36
C LYS A 249 3.98 13.54 3.28
N LEU A 250 4.16 14.23 2.16
CA LEU A 250 3.21 14.22 1.03
C LEU A 250 3.05 12.81 0.43
N VAL A 251 4.16 12.08 0.29
CA VAL A 251 4.16 10.68 -0.19
C VAL A 251 3.49 9.77 0.85
N ASP A 252 3.82 9.94 2.13
CA ASP A 252 3.26 9.11 3.20
C ASP A 252 1.75 9.31 3.35
N ASP A 253 1.28 10.55 3.27
CA ASP A 253 -0.16 10.88 3.27
C ASP A 253 -0.87 10.24 2.07
N ALA A 254 -0.23 10.19 0.90
CA ALA A 254 -0.78 9.53 -0.28
C ALA A 254 -0.89 8.01 -0.08
N TYR A 255 0.15 7.36 0.44
CA TYR A 255 0.11 5.93 0.76
C TYR A 255 -0.96 5.61 1.80
N ALA A 256 -1.08 6.41 2.86
CA ALA A 256 -2.10 6.19 3.88
C ALA A 256 -3.52 6.23 3.29
N ARG A 257 -3.78 7.19 2.40
CA ARG A 257 -5.09 7.31 1.73
C ARG A 257 -5.35 6.15 0.77
N ILE A 258 -4.39 5.81 -0.08
CA ILE A 258 -4.52 4.71 -1.06
C ILE A 258 -4.74 3.37 -0.35
N ASN A 259 -3.90 3.04 0.65
CA ASN A 259 -4.00 1.78 1.38
C ASN A 259 -5.32 1.64 2.13
N ARG A 260 -5.78 2.71 2.79
CA ARG A 260 -7.10 2.74 3.44
C ARG A 260 -8.20 2.39 2.45
N THR A 261 -8.25 3.09 1.31
CA THR A 261 -9.24 2.83 0.28
C THR A 261 -9.14 1.41 -0.27
N MET A 262 -7.93 0.87 -0.49
CA MET A 262 -7.74 -0.51 -0.97
C MET A 262 -8.28 -1.54 0.02
N PHE A 263 -7.99 -1.38 1.31
CA PHE A 263 -8.40 -2.33 2.36
C PHE A 263 -9.91 -2.28 2.56
N ASP A 264 -10.49 -1.08 2.61
CA ASP A 264 -11.94 -0.90 2.70
C ASP A 264 -12.64 -1.47 1.47
N SER A 265 -12.09 -1.25 0.27
CA SER A 265 -12.63 -1.78 -0.98
C SER A 265 -12.58 -3.30 -1.02
N LEU A 266 -11.48 -3.91 -0.57
CA LEU A 266 -11.38 -5.37 -0.44
C LEU A 266 -12.49 -5.91 0.46
N LYS A 267 -12.69 -5.32 1.64
CA LYS A 267 -13.73 -5.77 2.58
C LYS A 267 -15.14 -5.66 1.99
N VAL A 268 -15.42 -4.58 1.26
CA VAL A 268 -16.70 -4.40 0.56
C VAL A 268 -16.88 -5.44 -0.53
N ILE A 269 -15.88 -5.64 -1.39
CA ILE A 269 -15.91 -6.64 -2.48
C ILE A 269 -16.09 -8.07 -1.92
N ALA A 270 -15.42 -8.36 -0.81
CA ALA A 270 -15.51 -9.64 -0.13
C ALA A 270 -16.93 -9.86 0.45
N LYS A 271 -17.61 -8.80 0.92
CA LYS A 271 -18.98 -8.86 1.49
C LYS A 271 -20.06 -8.87 0.40
N GLU A 272 -20.05 -7.94 -0.54
CA GLU A 272 -21.10 -7.74 -1.55
C GLU A 272 -21.00 -8.78 -2.67
N GLY A 273 -21.87 -9.79 -2.63
CA GLY A 273 -21.81 -10.95 -3.52
C GLY A 273 -22.87 -10.93 -4.60
N PRO A 274 -22.67 -11.67 -5.71
CA PRO A 274 -23.67 -11.80 -6.76
C PRO A 274 -25.04 -12.29 -6.25
N ALA A 275 -25.11 -12.89 -5.05
CA ALA A 275 -26.34 -13.39 -4.43
C ALA A 275 -27.14 -12.32 -3.66
N ALA A 276 -26.53 -11.18 -3.30
CA ALA A 276 -27.20 -10.15 -2.48
C ALA A 276 -28.31 -9.40 -3.23
N VAL A 277 -28.41 -9.55 -4.56
CA VAL A 277 -29.37 -8.79 -5.40
C VAL A 277 -30.59 -9.63 -5.81
N GLY A 278 -30.80 -10.87 -5.33
CA GLY A 278 -31.95 -11.61 -5.85
C GLY A 278 -32.50 -12.86 -5.18
N GLN A 279 -31.89 -13.46 -4.15
CA GLN A 279 -32.46 -14.68 -3.55
C GLN A 279 -32.35 -14.70 -2.03
N GLN A 280 -33.36 -14.10 -1.36
CA GLN A 280 -33.80 -14.59 -0.07
C GLN A 280 -34.38 -15.99 -0.26
N ARG A 281 -33.53 -17.03 -0.20
CA ARG A 281 -33.94 -18.42 0.11
C ARG A 281 -32.74 -19.35 0.34
N ALA A 282 -32.72 -19.91 1.56
CA ALA A 282 -32.47 -21.31 1.90
C ALA A 282 -31.05 -21.75 2.36
N GLY A 283 -30.89 -21.81 3.69
CA GLY A 283 -30.05 -22.78 4.41
C GLY A 283 -28.74 -22.23 4.99
N ASP A 284 -28.39 -22.65 6.21
CA ASP A 284 -27.10 -22.41 6.89
C ASP A 284 -25.89 -22.66 5.95
N ASP A 285 -26.00 -23.66 5.08
CA ASP A 285 -24.95 -24.08 4.14
C ASP A 285 -24.59 -23.02 3.07
N ALA A 286 -25.52 -22.15 2.68
CA ALA A 286 -25.28 -21.11 1.68
C ALA A 286 -24.53 -19.92 2.29
N GLU A 287 -24.95 -19.50 3.49
CA GLU A 287 -24.31 -18.43 4.26
C GLU A 287 -22.88 -18.83 4.67
N ASP A 288 -22.67 -20.07 5.11
CA ASP A 288 -21.34 -20.58 5.45
C ASP A 288 -20.38 -20.57 4.25
N LYS A 289 -20.88 -20.87 3.05
CA LYS A 289 -20.07 -20.83 1.83
C LYS A 289 -19.70 -19.39 1.45
N GLU A 290 -20.60 -18.44 1.62
CA GLU A 290 -20.32 -17.02 1.36
C GLU A 290 -19.31 -16.45 2.35
N MET A 291 -19.44 -16.78 3.63
CA MET A 291 -18.48 -16.40 4.66
C MET A 291 -17.09 -16.98 4.41
N LEU A 292 -17.00 -18.24 3.97
CA LEU A 292 -15.72 -18.83 3.58
C LEU A 292 -15.09 -18.10 2.39
N ASN A 293 -15.87 -17.74 1.37
CA ASN A 293 -15.37 -16.98 0.23
C ASN A 293 -14.87 -15.59 0.64
N TYR A 294 -15.54 -14.94 1.61
CA TYR A 294 -15.07 -13.68 2.19
C TYR A 294 -13.66 -13.85 2.78
N TYR A 295 -13.47 -14.84 3.67
CA TYR A 295 -12.17 -15.03 4.32
C TYR A 295 -11.08 -15.44 3.35
N ILE A 296 -11.37 -16.31 2.38
CA ILE A 296 -10.42 -16.72 1.34
C ILE A 296 -9.89 -15.49 0.60
N LEU A 297 -10.79 -14.62 0.13
CA LEU A 297 -10.40 -13.43 -0.62
C LEU A 297 -9.56 -12.47 0.23
N VAL A 298 -9.92 -12.27 1.50
CA VAL A 298 -9.16 -11.42 2.41
C VAL A 298 -7.76 -12.00 2.68
N ILE A 299 -7.67 -13.30 2.96
CA ILE A 299 -6.41 -13.99 3.23
C ILE A 299 -5.48 -13.89 2.02
N GLU A 300 -5.96 -14.19 0.80
CA GLU A 300 -5.15 -14.13 -0.42
C GLU A 300 -4.59 -12.73 -0.68
N ASN A 301 -5.45 -11.71 -0.59
CA ASN A 301 -5.07 -10.33 -0.91
C ASN A 301 -4.14 -9.73 0.15
N MET A 302 -4.39 -9.99 1.43
CA MET A 302 -3.52 -9.53 2.51
C MET A 302 -2.18 -10.26 2.49
N ASN A 303 -2.16 -11.56 2.15
CA ASN A 303 -0.92 -12.29 1.99
C ASN A 303 -0.05 -11.70 0.88
N HIS A 304 -0.64 -11.47 -0.30
CA HIS A 304 0.08 -10.81 -1.39
C HIS A 304 0.60 -9.43 -0.99
N TYR A 305 -0.19 -8.63 -0.27
CA TYR A 305 0.26 -7.33 0.21
C TYR A 305 1.50 -7.45 1.11
N ILE A 306 1.53 -8.43 2.03
CA ILE A 306 2.64 -8.64 2.96
C ILE A 306 3.92 -9.10 2.26
N GLU A 307 3.80 -9.93 1.23
CA GLU A 307 4.94 -10.45 0.48
C GLU A 307 5.53 -9.41 -0.47
N ASP A 308 4.69 -8.65 -1.18
CA ASP A 308 5.15 -7.81 -2.29
C ASP A 308 5.45 -6.36 -1.88
N VAL A 309 4.80 -5.83 -0.84
CA VAL A 309 5.06 -4.45 -0.39
C VAL A 309 6.38 -4.40 0.38
N ASP A 310 7.37 -3.78 -0.24
CA ASP A 310 8.63 -3.40 0.40
C ASP A 310 8.41 -2.17 1.29
N ASP A 311 8.71 -2.32 2.58
CA ASP A 311 8.67 -1.25 3.58
C ASP A 311 10.06 -0.61 3.81
N GLY A 312 11.06 -1.03 3.05
CA GLY A 312 12.44 -0.55 3.16
C GLY A 312 13.15 -1.00 4.45
N GLY A 313 12.54 -1.91 5.22
CA GLY A 313 13.06 -2.39 6.50
C GLY A 313 13.09 -1.32 7.60
N LYS A 314 12.29 -0.26 7.48
CA LYS A 314 12.28 0.89 8.39
C LYS A 314 10.88 1.16 8.93
N GLU A 315 10.81 1.82 10.08
CA GLU A 315 9.55 2.37 10.58
C GLU A 315 9.05 3.47 9.64
N GLY A 316 7.81 3.34 9.19
CA GLY A 316 7.19 4.24 8.23
C GLY A 316 5.78 3.82 7.89
N VAL A 317 5.11 4.58 7.03
CA VAL A 317 3.70 4.32 6.69
C VAL A 317 3.51 2.94 6.05
N LEU A 318 4.42 2.50 5.17
CA LEU A 318 4.31 1.19 4.52
C LEU A 318 4.48 0.04 5.51
N ALA A 319 5.43 0.15 6.46
CA ALA A 319 5.58 -0.81 7.55
C ALA A 319 4.32 -0.88 8.43
N GLU A 320 3.72 0.27 8.75
CA GLU A 320 2.46 0.34 9.50
C GLU A 320 1.33 -0.42 8.77
N TRP A 321 1.17 -0.17 7.46
CA TRP A 321 0.14 -0.84 6.67
C TRP A 321 0.42 -2.33 6.45
N ARG A 322 1.68 -2.74 6.35
CA ARG A 322 2.08 -4.14 6.35
C ARG A 322 1.71 -4.83 7.67
N GLY A 323 1.94 -4.16 8.80
CA GLY A 323 1.47 -4.61 10.12
C GLY A 323 -0.05 -4.76 10.19
N ARG A 324 -0.80 -3.77 9.67
CA ARG A 324 -2.27 -3.86 9.55
C ARG A 324 -2.70 -5.04 8.67
N ALA A 325 -2.04 -5.28 7.55
CA ALA A 325 -2.31 -6.42 6.67
C ALA A 325 -2.09 -7.76 7.39
N MET A 326 -1.03 -7.87 8.21
CA MET A 326 -0.79 -9.06 9.03
C MET A 326 -1.93 -9.31 10.02
N MET A 327 -2.44 -8.27 10.69
CA MET A 327 -3.57 -8.38 11.61
C MET A 327 -4.85 -8.83 10.90
N GLU A 328 -5.21 -8.19 9.79
CA GLU A 328 -6.41 -8.51 9.00
C GLU A 328 -6.35 -9.95 8.46
N ARG A 329 -5.17 -10.38 7.98
CA ARG A 329 -4.96 -11.76 7.51
C ARG A 329 -5.11 -12.75 8.65
N MET A 330 -4.56 -12.47 9.84
CA MET A 330 -4.66 -13.34 11.00
C MET A 330 -6.10 -13.48 11.48
N GLU A 331 -6.85 -12.38 11.58
CA GLU A 331 -8.27 -12.39 11.97
C GLU A 331 -9.12 -13.20 10.97
N ALA A 332 -8.93 -12.95 9.66
CA ALA A 332 -9.63 -13.71 8.62
C ALA A 332 -9.26 -15.20 8.64
N LEU A 333 -8.00 -15.52 8.92
CA LEU A 333 -7.52 -16.88 9.00
C LEU A 333 -8.10 -17.63 10.20
N GLU A 334 -8.13 -17.02 11.38
CA GLU A 334 -8.71 -17.62 12.57
C GLU A 334 -10.19 -17.98 12.33
N ALA A 335 -10.94 -17.05 11.75
CA ALA A 335 -12.35 -17.27 11.42
C ALA A 335 -12.56 -18.32 10.30
N TYR A 336 -11.67 -18.35 9.29
CA TYR A 336 -11.67 -19.38 8.27
C TYR A 336 -11.39 -20.77 8.85
N VAL A 337 -10.32 -20.89 9.66
CA VAL A 337 -9.88 -22.16 10.28
C VAL A 337 -10.99 -22.72 11.17
N GLY A 338 -11.56 -21.90 12.05
CA GLY A 338 -12.67 -22.32 12.91
C GLY A 338 -13.86 -22.90 12.13
N ARG A 339 -14.16 -22.36 10.95
CA ARG A 339 -15.25 -22.88 10.08
C ARG A 339 -14.86 -24.14 9.33
N VAL A 340 -13.66 -24.22 8.75
CA VAL A 340 -13.27 -25.40 7.97
C VAL A 340 -13.03 -26.63 8.85
N LEU A 341 -12.63 -26.44 10.09
CA LEU A 341 -12.44 -27.51 11.08
C LEU A 341 -13.75 -28.10 11.60
N ARG A 342 -14.88 -27.38 11.51
CA ARG A 342 -16.20 -27.90 11.89
C ARG A 342 -16.59 -29.16 11.14
N ARG A 343 -16.12 -29.35 9.90
CA ARG A 343 -16.43 -30.54 9.13
C ARG A 343 -15.75 -31.81 9.67
N PRO A 344 -14.42 -31.85 9.85
CA PRO A 344 -13.75 -33.02 10.44
C PRO A 344 -13.92 -33.15 11.96
N LEU A 345 -14.08 -32.05 12.69
CA LEU A 345 -14.02 -32.03 14.17
C LEU A 345 -15.30 -31.52 14.84
N GLY A 346 -16.36 -31.20 14.11
CA GLY A 346 -17.55 -30.50 14.64
C GLY A 346 -18.16 -31.17 15.86
N LYS A 347 -18.44 -32.48 15.79
CA LYS A 347 -19.02 -33.21 16.94
C LYS A 347 -18.10 -33.22 18.16
N LEU A 348 -16.78 -33.25 17.95
CA LEU A 348 -15.81 -33.20 19.04
C LEU A 348 -15.75 -31.80 19.66
N MET A 349 -15.81 -30.76 18.84
CA MET A 349 -15.90 -29.38 19.30
C MET A 349 -17.19 -29.14 20.09
N ASP A 350 -18.34 -29.57 19.58
CA ASP A 350 -19.64 -29.42 20.29
C ASP A 350 -19.64 -30.16 21.63
N PHE A 351 -19.03 -31.36 21.68
CA PHE A 351 -18.84 -32.13 22.90
C PHE A 351 -17.97 -31.38 23.92
N LEU A 352 -16.84 -30.81 23.48
CA LEU A 352 -15.94 -30.03 24.34
C LEU A 352 -16.57 -28.70 24.79
N ASP A 353 -17.27 -27.99 23.92
CA ASP A 353 -17.92 -26.72 24.25
C ASP A 353 -19.05 -26.93 25.27
N SER A 354 -19.80 -28.03 25.13
CA SER A 354 -20.81 -28.39 26.14
C SER A 354 -20.16 -28.81 27.46
N LEU A 355 -19.03 -29.53 27.44
CA LEU A 355 -18.26 -29.85 28.64
C LEU A 355 -17.74 -28.60 29.37
N ASP A 356 -17.18 -27.64 28.65
CA ASP A 356 -16.64 -26.41 29.25
C ASP A 356 -17.74 -25.57 29.90
N SER A 357 -18.92 -25.51 29.29
CA SER A 357 -20.09 -24.88 29.91
C SER A 357 -20.45 -25.54 31.24
N LEU A 358 -20.37 -26.88 31.30
CA LEU A 358 -20.63 -27.63 32.53
C LEU A 358 -19.53 -27.46 33.57
N LEU A 359 -18.25 -27.46 33.17
CA LEU A 359 -17.11 -27.21 34.04
C LEU A 359 -17.16 -25.81 34.66
N THR A 360 -17.59 -24.81 33.88
CA THR A 360 -17.78 -23.44 34.39
C THR A 360 -18.91 -23.38 35.43
N SER A 361 -19.96 -24.18 35.25
CA SER A 361 -21.14 -24.20 36.15
C SER A 361 -21.00 -25.13 37.36
N SER A 362 -19.97 -26.00 37.40
CA SER A 362 -19.85 -27.05 38.41
C SER A 362 -18.56 -26.92 39.20
N PRO A 363 -18.60 -26.75 40.54
CA PRO A 363 -17.41 -26.62 41.36
C PRO A 363 -16.59 -27.92 41.48
N ASN A 364 -17.16 -29.07 41.09
CA ASN A 364 -16.44 -30.35 41.06
C ASN A 364 -16.51 -30.97 39.65
N PRO A 365 -15.40 -30.98 38.88
CA PRO A 365 -15.32 -31.56 37.53
C PRO A 365 -15.80 -33.02 37.46
N GLN A 366 -15.50 -33.84 38.47
CA GLN A 366 -15.85 -35.26 38.49
C GLN A 366 -17.37 -35.50 38.58
N SER A 367 -18.13 -34.53 39.09
CA SER A 367 -19.60 -34.64 39.14
C SER A 367 -20.22 -34.71 37.75
N ILE A 368 -19.54 -34.17 36.73
CA ILE A 368 -20.01 -34.19 35.34
C ILE A 368 -20.05 -35.63 34.81
N ALA A 369 -19.11 -36.49 35.24
CA ALA A 369 -19.04 -37.90 34.84
C ALA A 369 -20.25 -38.74 35.32
N THR A 370 -21.07 -38.22 36.25
CA THR A 370 -22.31 -38.87 36.69
C THR A 370 -23.48 -38.62 35.74
N ARG A 371 -23.39 -37.61 34.87
CA ARG A 371 -24.45 -37.27 33.91
C ARG A 371 -24.49 -38.30 32.79
N PRO A 372 -25.67 -38.77 32.34
CA PRO A 372 -25.77 -39.82 31.32
C PRO A 372 -24.95 -39.55 30.05
N SER A 373 -25.03 -38.32 29.51
CA SER A 373 -24.34 -37.88 28.29
C SER A 373 -22.82 -37.76 28.43
N TYR A 374 -22.31 -37.70 29.67
CA TYR A 374 -20.89 -37.54 30.01
C TYR A 374 -20.38 -38.69 30.89
N SER A 375 -21.15 -39.78 31.00
CA SER A 375 -20.69 -40.98 31.68
C SER A 375 -19.43 -41.53 31.01
N ARG A 376 -18.54 -42.21 31.75
CA ARG A 376 -17.33 -42.82 31.15
C ARG A 376 -17.64 -43.66 29.92
N LYS A 377 -18.78 -44.36 29.91
CA LYS A 377 -19.25 -45.14 28.75
C LYS A 377 -19.62 -44.25 27.57
N ALA A 378 -20.36 -43.16 27.80
CA ALA A 378 -20.71 -42.20 26.75
C ALA A 378 -19.48 -41.48 26.20
N ALA A 379 -18.59 -41.01 27.08
CA ALA A 379 -17.33 -40.35 26.69
C ALA A 379 -16.45 -41.26 25.83
N ARG A 380 -16.19 -42.51 26.24
CA ARG A 380 -15.47 -43.48 25.41
C ARG A 380 -16.13 -43.70 24.05
N SER A 381 -17.46 -43.80 24.00
CA SER A 381 -18.17 -43.98 22.74
C SER A 381 -18.03 -42.78 21.80
N THR A 382 -18.00 -41.56 22.33
CA THR A 382 -17.77 -40.34 21.55
C THR A 382 -16.33 -40.28 21.04
N LEU A 383 -15.35 -40.52 21.92
CA LEU A 383 -13.92 -40.44 21.56
C LEU A 383 -13.48 -41.54 20.58
N ALA A 384 -14.06 -42.74 20.67
CA ALA A 384 -13.80 -43.83 19.73
C ALA A 384 -14.21 -43.51 18.28
N SER A 385 -15.02 -42.47 18.05
CA SER A 385 -15.34 -41.99 16.70
C SER A 385 -14.26 -41.09 16.09
N PHE A 386 -13.22 -40.75 16.86
CA PHE A 386 -12.09 -39.92 16.49
C PHE A 386 -10.76 -40.66 16.67
N ASP A 387 -10.66 -41.88 16.15
CA ASP A 387 -9.40 -42.63 16.13
C ASP A 387 -8.38 -41.99 15.17
N GLY A 388 -7.11 -42.40 15.27
CA GLY A 388 -6.06 -41.87 14.39
C GLY A 388 -6.32 -42.08 12.89
N LYS A 389 -7.15 -43.06 12.49
CA LYS A 389 -7.51 -43.30 11.09
C LYS A 389 -8.52 -42.26 10.60
N GLU A 390 -9.55 -41.96 11.38
CA GLU A 390 -10.57 -40.97 11.03
C GLU A 390 -10.00 -39.55 11.10
N ILE A 391 -9.11 -39.26 12.06
CA ILE A 391 -8.38 -37.99 12.11
C ILE A 391 -7.57 -37.76 10.83
N ARG A 392 -6.78 -38.75 10.39
CA ARG A 392 -6.03 -38.66 9.12
C ARG A 392 -6.94 -38.43 7.92
N ARG A 393 -8.08 -39.13 7.85
CA ARG A 393 -9.05 -38.96 6.77
C ARG A 393 -9.70 -37.57 6.77
N GLY A 394 -9.98 -37.03 7.95
CA GLY A 394 -10.46 -35.66 8.15
C GLY A 394 -9.44 -34.64 7.65
N ILE A 395 -8.17 -34.81 8.00
CA ILE A 395 -7.05 -33.97 7.56
C ILE A 395 -6.87 -34.04 6.03
N ASP A 396 -6.90 -35.23 5.43
CA ASP A 396 -6.80 -35.40 3.96
C ASP A 396 -7.91 -34.63 3.21
N THR A 397 -9.13 -34.69 3.74
CA THR A 397 -10.29 -33.97 3.18
C THR A 397 -10.13 -32.46 3.33
N LEU A 398 -9.64 -32.02 4.50
CA LEU A 398 -9.35 -30.62 4.78
C LEU A 398 -8.26 -30.07 3.87
N ARG A 399 -7.15 -30.79 3.69
CA ARG A 399 -6.06 -30.41 2.78
C ARG A 399 -6.55 -30.21 1.36
N LYS A 400 -7.31 -31.17 0.81
CA LYS A 400 -7.91 -31.03 -0.53
C LYS A 400 -8.82 -29.81 -0.63
N ARG A 401 -9.50 -29.45 0.45
CA ARG A 401 -10.34 -28.25 0.52
C ARG A 401 -9.51 -26.97 0.54
N ILE A 402 -8.44 -26.93 1.33
CA ILE A 402 -7.48 -25.80 1.38
C ILE A 402 -6.84 -25.61 0.00
N GLU A 403 -6.37 -26.69 -0.63
CA GLU A 403 -5.81 -26.68 -1.98
C GLU A 403 -6.80 -26.11 -2.99
N LYS A 404 -8.06 -26.51 -2.92
CA LYS A 404 -9.10 -25.96 -3.80
C LYS A 404 -9.34 -24.46 -3.57
N HIS A 405 -9.19 -23.99 -2.34
CA HIS A 405 -9.46 -22.60 -1.98
C HIS A 405 -8.30 -21.67 -2.35
N PHE A 406 -7.05 -22.08 -2.10
CA PHE A 406 -5.85 -21.22 -2.22
C PHE A 406 -4.84 -21.69 -3.28
N GLY A 407 -5.02 -22.89 -3.85
CA GLY A 407 -4.12 -23.54 -4.81
C GLY A 407 -4.27 -23.09 -6.27
N ASP A 408 -5.22 -22.21 -6.57
CA ASP A 408 -5.52 -21.73 -7.92
C ASP A 408 -5.30 -20.21 -8.00
N ALA A 409 -4.06 -19.81 -7.70
CA ALA A 409 -3.60 -18.44 -7.88
C ALA A 409 -2.74 -18.33 -9.14
N ASP A 410 -2.64 -17.12 -9.69
CA ASP A 410 -1.88 -16.84 -10.92
C ASP A 410 -0.36 -17.08 -10.77
N ASP A 411 0.15 -17.15 -9.54
CA ASP A 411 1.53 -17.56 -9.21
C ASP A 411 1.55 -18.83 -8.34
N GLU A 412 2.05 -19.92 -8.94
CA GLU A 412 2.13 -21.26 -8.35
C GLU A 412 3.11 -21.34 -7.16
N ALA A 413 4.15 -20.49 -7.11
CA ALA A 413 5.06 -20.45 -5.97
C ALA A 413 4.39 -19.82 -4.75
N THR A 414 3.82 -18.62 -4.92
CA THR A 414 3.09 -17.92 -3.87
C THR A 414 1.89 -18.72 -3.36
N SER A 415 1.15 -19.37 -4.26
CA SER A 415 0.05 -20.25 -3.91
C SER A 415 0.47 -21.42 -3.01
N ARG A 416 1.57 -22.10 -3.35
CA ARG A 416 2.10 -23.22 -2.54
C ARG A 416 2.52 -22.76 -1.15
N THR A 417 3.18 -21.61 -1.04
CA THR A 417 3.58 -21.03 0.25
C THR A 417 2.36 -20.67 1.10
N LEU A 418 1.33 -20.06 0.50
CA LEU A 418 0.09 -19.71 1.19
C LEU A 418 -0.68 -20.97 1.65
N VAL A 419 -0.79 -21.98 0.80
CA VAL A 419 -1.40 -23.27 1.16
C VAL A 419 -0.68 -23.89 2.35
N ALA A 420 0.65 -23.98 2.31
CA ALA A 420 1.45 -24.53 3.40
C ALA A 420 1.25 -23.74 4.70
N PHE A 421 1.19 -22.42 4.61
CA PHE A 421 0.91 -21.55 5.75
C PHE A 421 -0.48 -21.82 6.36
N VAL A 422 -1.53 -21.88 5.54
CA VAL A 422 -2.90 -22.18 6.01
C VAL A 422 -3.01 -23.59 6.60
N GLN A 423 -2.34 -24.57 6.00
CA GLN A 423 -2.28 -25.94 6.51
C GLN A 423 -1.62 -25.99 7.89
N LYS A 424 -0.50 -25.28 8.08
CA LYS A 424 0.20 -25.18 9.37
C LYS A 424 -0.67 -24.56 10.46
N GLU A 425 -1.48 -23.55 10.11
CA GLU A 425 -2.42 -22.96 11.06
C GLU A 425 -3.58 -23.91 11.40
N CYS A 426 -4.08 -24.69 10.42
CA CYS A 426 -5.02 -25.76 10.71
C CYS A 426 -4.40 -26.83 11.63
N GLU A 427 -3.16 -27.24 11.38
CA GLU A 427 -2.42 -28.18 12.22
C GLU A 427 -2.31 -27.69 13.66
N ARG A 428 -1.92 -26.43 13.86
CA ARG A 428 -1.85 -25.79 15.19
C ARG A 428 -3.20 -25.87 15.93
N HIS A 429 -4.31 -25.63 15.23
CA HIS A 429 -5.64 -25.73 15.82
C HIS A 429 -6.03 -27.16 16.20
N TYR A 430 -5.65 -28.17 15.41
CA TYR A 430 -5.80 -29.58 15.81
C TYR A 430 -4.99 -29.88 17.10
N GLU A 431 -3.75 -29.39 17.18
CA GLU A 431 -2.90 -29.59 18.36
C GLU A 431 -3.51 -28.92 19.62
N VAL A 432 -4.00 -27.69 19.50
CA VAL A 432 -4.67 -26.98 20.61
C VAL A 432 -5.95 -27.70 21.05
N LEU A 433 -6.74 -28.21 20.10
CA LEU A 433 -7.95 -28.98 20.42
C LEU A 433 -7.60 -30.31 21.12
N LEU A 434 -6.55 -30.99 20.69
CA LEU A 434 -6.06 -32.20 21.33
C LEU A 434 -5.60 -31.92 22.77
N GLU A 435 -4.79 -30.87 22.98
CA GLU A 435 -4.32 -30.47 24.32
C GLU A 435 -5.52 -30.13 25.24
N ARG A 436 -6.54 -29.42 24.72
CA ARG A 436 -7.80 -29.16 25.44
C ARG A 436 -8.51 -30.45 25.80
N LEU A 437 -8.64 -31.38 24.85
CA LEU A 437 -9.32 -32.66 25.05
C LEU A 437 -8.62 -33.52 26.10
N GLU A 438 -7.31 -33.68 26.03
CA GLU A 438 -6.51 -34.44 26.99
C GLU A 438 -6.66 -33.88 28.41
N LYS A 439 -6.60 -32.55 28.55
CA LYS A 439 -6.79 -31.86 29.83
C LYS A 439 -8.18 -32.15 30.42
N VAL A 440 -9.25 -31.96 29.63
CA VAL A 440 -10.62 -32.20 30.09
C VAL A 440 -10.83 -33.67 30.45
N CYS A 441 -10.25 -34.59 29.67
CA CYS A 441 -10.32 -36.02 29.99
C CYS A 441 -9.70 -36.36 31.34
N ALA A 442 -8.55 -35.77 31.66
CA ALA A 442 -7.87 -35.96 32.94
C ALA A 442 -8.66 -35.37 34.14
N GLU A 443 -9.31 -34.23 33.95
CA GLU A 443 -10.07 -33.54 35.01
C GLU A 443 -11.43 -34.21 35.29
N VAL A 444 -12.18 -34.60 34.25
CA VAL A 444 -13.54 -35.14 34.38
C VAL A 444 -13.55 -36.65 34.63
N TRP A 445 -12.63 -37.38 34.00
CA TRP A 445 -12.57 -38.85 34.08
C TRP A 445 -11.19 -39.37 34.50
N PRO A 446 -10.68 -38.98 35.69
CA PRO A 446 -9.37 -39.45 36.14
C PRO A 446 -9.31 -40.97 36.23
N SER A 447 -8.11 -41.52 36.07
CA SER A 447 -7.86 -42.96 36.21
C SER A 447 -8.25 -43.42 37.61
N SER A 448 -9.12 -44.43 37.67
CA SER A 448 -9.59 -45.03 38.91
C SER A 448 -9.41 -46.55 38.85
N GLU A 449 -8.98 -47.13 39.96
CA GLU A 449 -8.68 -48.56 40.07
C GLU A 449 -9.95 -49.39 39.82
N GLY A 450 -9.91 -50.27 38.81
CA GLY A 450 -11.03 -51.15 38.44
C GLY A 450 -12.00 -50.61 37.37
N GLU A 451 -11.86 -49.35 36.93
CA GLU A 451 -12.67 -48.78 35.85
C GLU A 451 -11.87 -48.65 34.54
N LYS A 452 -12.49 -48.93 33.39
CA LYS A 452 -11.86 -48.63 32.09
C LYS A 452 -11.67 -47.12 31.93
N GLY A 453 -10.44 -46.69 31.65
CA GLY A 453 -10.08 -45.29 31.39
C GLY A 453 -10.86 -44.67 30.24
N VAL A 454 -10.95 -43.34 30.25
CA VAL A 454 -11.42 -42.54 29.11
C VAL A 454 -10.17 -41.94 28.49
N GLU A 455 -9.73 -42.50 27.37
CA GLU A 455 -8.47 -42.14 26.71
C GLU A 455 -8.76 -41.56 25.33
N VAL A 456 -7.88 -40.65 24.88
CA VAL A 456 -7.92 -40.09 23.54
C VAL A 456 -7.22 -41.07 22.60
N GLU A 457 -7.90 -41.51 21.54
CA GLU A 457 -7.43 -42.58 20.64
C GLU A 457 -6.53 -42.11 19.49
N PHE A 458 -6.12 -40.83 19.50
CA PHE A 458 -5.19 -40.24 18.55
C PHE A 458 -4.19 -39.35 19.25
N SER A 459 -3.01 -39.23 18.66
CA SER A 459 -1.90 -38.47 19.23
C SER A 459 -1.53 -37.25 18.39
N ARG A 460 -0.66 -36.41 18.94
CA ARG A 460 -0.03 -35.30 18.21
C ARG A 460 0.75 -35.78 16.98
N GLU A 461 1.31 -36.99 17.02
CA GLU A 461 2.01 -37.59 15.88
C GLU A 461 1.04 -37.95 14.75
N ASP A 462 -0.18 -38.41 15.06
CA ASP A 462 -1.20 -38.70 14.05
C ASP A 462 -1.64 -37.43 13.31
N VAL A 463 -1.78 -36.31 14.04
CA VAL A 463 -2.08 -34.98 13.46
C VAL A 463 -0.94 -34.54 12.55
N ARG A 464 0.29 -34.50 13.06
CA ARG A 464 1.49 -34.11 12.29
C ARG A 464 1.70 -34.98 11.05
N ALA A 465 1.53 -36.29 11.18
CA ALA A 465 1.64 -37.22 10.05
C ALA A 465 0.57 -36.97 8.98
N GLY A 466 -0.63 -36.51 9.38
CA GLY A 466 -1.68 -36.11 8.46
C GLY A 466 -1.33 -34.88 7.64
N PHE A 467 -0.71 -33.86 8.24
CA PHE A 467 -0.35 -32.61 7.55
C PHE A 467 0.98 -32.66 6.77
N ARG A 468 1.88 -33.61 7.07
CA ARG A 468 3.17 -33.79 6.39
C ARG A 468 3.11 -34.50 5.02
N ARG A 469 2.02 -35.22 4.73
CA ARG A 469 1.78 -35.79 3.40
C ARG A 469 1.46 -34.70 2.40
#